data_AF-A0A6B1GJ64-F1
#
_entry.id   AF-A0A6B1GJ64-F1
#
_cell.length_a   1.000
_cell.length_b   1.000
_cell.length_c   1.000
_cell.angle_alpha   90.00
_cell.angle_beta   90.00
_cell.angle_gamma   90.00
#
_symmetry.space_group_name_H-M   'P 1'
#
loop_
_entity.id
_entity.type
_entity.pdbx_description
1 polymer ?
#
loop_
_entity_poly.entity_id
_entity_poly.type
_entity_poly.pdbx_seq_one_letter_code
_entity_poly.pdbx_strand_id
1 'polypeptide(L)' 'MAAPRALSPSARESVEDVARAHIEQGLHAAAQLAVYRDGELQIDLRLGAAARPAARMVWFSATKPLGAVAALM' A
#
# COMPACT_ATOMS: atom_id res chain seq x y z
N MET A 1 -4.13 18.61 -17.73
CA MET A 1 -4.57 17.59 -16.76
C MET A 1 -5.26 18.29 -15.61
N ALA A 2 -6.38 17.76 -15.09
CA ALA A 2 -6.98 18.29 -13.88
C ALA A 2 -6.05 18.08 -12.68
N ALA A 3 -6.12 18.95 -11.66
CA ALA A 3 -5.35 18.77 -10.44
C ALA A 3 -5.73 17.45 -9.75
N PRO A 4 -4.75 16.67 -9.25
CA PRO A 4 -5.02 15.41 -8.56
C PRO A 4 -5.88 15.67 -7.32
N ARG A 5 -6.91 14.85 -7.12
CA ARG A 5 -7.79 15.00 -5.94
C ARG A 5 -7.16 14.27 -4.77
N ALA A 6 -6.73 15.03 -3.77
CA ALA A 6 -6.30 14.46 -2.50
C ALA A 6 -7.42 13.63 -1.87
N LEU A 7 -7.06 12.59 -1.11
CA LEU A 7 -8.01 11.99 -0.16
C LEU A 7 -8.38 13.05 0.90
N SER A 8 -9.64 13.04 1.34
CA SER A 8 -9.99 13.83 2.53
C SER A 8 -9.24 13.27 3.74
N PRO A 9 -8.97 14.09 4.77
CA PRO A 9 -8.34 13.61 6.00
C PRO A 9 -9.06 12.40 6.61
N SER A 10 -10.39 12.43 6.66
CA SER A 10 -11.21 11.32 7.16
C SER A 10 -11.12 10.05 6.33
N ALA A 11 -11.03 10.16 4.99
CA ALA A 11 -10.87 8.98 4.13
C ALA A 11 -9.48 8.36 4.30
N ARG A 12 -8.46 9.20 4.47
CA ARG A 12 -7.10 8.74 4.78
C ARG A 12 -7.07 7.99 6.12
N GLU A 13 -7.58 8.62 7.17
CA GLU A 13 -7.67 8.03 8.51
C GLU A 13 -8.39 6.68 8.48
N SER A 14 -9.55 6.62 7.84
CA SER A 14 -10.32 5.38 7.71
C SER A 14 -9.55 4.23 7.05
N VAL A 15 -8.73 4.52 6.02
CA VAL A 15 -7.90 3.49 5.36
C VAL A 15 -6.75 3.04 6.28
N GLU A 16 -6.11 3.99 6.97
CA GLU A 16 -5.04 3.67 7.91
C GLU A 16 -5.55 2.85 9.10
N ASP A 17 -6.75 3.16 9.61
CA ASP A 17 -7.39 2.46 10.73
C ASP A 17 -7.67 1.00 10.41
N VAL A 18 -8.18 0.69 9.22
CA VAL A 18 -8.41 -0.70 8.79
C VAL A 18 -7.09 -1.48 8.76
N ALA A 19 -6.04 -0.87 8.21
CA ALA A 19 -4.72 -1.51 8.14
C ALA A 19 -4.13 -1.76 9.53
N ARG A 20 -4.30 -0.83 10.48
CA ARG A 20 -3.87 -0.98 11.87
C ARG A 20 -4.68 -2.06 12.59
N ALA A 21 -6.00 -2.05 12.46
CA ALA A 21 -6.89 -3.03 13.07
C ALA A 21 -6.51 -4.47 12.67
N HIS A 22 -6.12 -4.72 11.41
CA HIS A 22 -5.68 -6.06 10.99
C HIS A 22 -4.40 -6.52 11.69
N ILE A 23 -3.48 -5.61 11.99
CA ILE A 23 -2.26 -5.93 12.75
C ILE A 23 -2.60 -6.20 14.21
N GLU A 24 -3.42 -5.34 14.81
CA GLU A 24 -3.84 -5.42 16.22
C GLU A 24 -4.64 -6.71 16.52
N GLN A 25 -5.50 -7.12 15.59
CA GLN A 25 -6.27 -8.36 15.68
C GLN A 25 -5.44 -9.62 15.38
N GLY A 26 -4.16 -9.48 15.07
CA GLY A 26 -3.26 -10.60 14.77
C GLY A 26 -3.53 -11.28 13.42
N LEU A 27 -4.31 -10.66 12.53
CA LEU A 27 -4.58 -11.19 11.18
C LEU A 27 -3.32 -11.15 10.31
N HIS A 28 -2.41 -10.21 10.57
CA HIS A 28 -1.14 -10.06 9.87
C HIS A 28 0.00 -9.73 10.84
N ALA A 29 1.18 -10.32 10.62
CA ALA A 29 2.40 -9.98 11.38
C ALA A 29 3.08 -8.69 10.87
N ALA A 30 2.80 -8.30 9.63
CA ALA A 30 3.37 -7.13 8.96
C ALA A 30 2.52 -6.76 7.74
N ALA A 31 2.49 -5.47 7.41
CA ALA A 31 1.85 -4.97 6.19
C ALA A 31 2.59 -3.75 5.64
N GLN A 32 2.60 -3.60 4.32
CA GLN A 32 2.92 -2.37 3.63
C GLN A 32 1.76 -2.01 2.70
N LEU A 33 1.28 -0.78 2.78
CA LEU A 33 0.14 -0.27 2.02
C LEU A 33 0.56 1.01 1.29
N ALA A 34 0.35 1.03 -0.02
CA ALA A 34 0.48 2.24 -0.83
C ALA A 34 -0.84 2.51 -1.56
N VAL A 35 -1.36 3.73 -1.45
CA VAL A 35 -2.59 4.16 -2.12
C VAL A 35 -2.27 5.32 -3.05
N TYR A 36 -2.61 5.17 -4.32
CA TYR A 36 -2.46 6.20 -5.34
C TYR A 36 -3.84 6.67 -5.82
N ARG A 37 -3.99 7.99 -6.01
CA ARG A 37 -5.19 8.59 -6.60
C ARG A 37 -4.77 9.64 -7.62
N ASP A 38 -5.37 9.54 -8.81
CA ASP A 38 -5.08 10.43 -9.93
C ASP A 38 -3.55 10.50 -10.24
N GLY A 39 -2.84 9.36 -10.09
CA GLY A 39 -1.39 9.23 -10.31
C GLY A 39 -0.50 9.62 -9.13
N GLU A 40 -1.05 10.26 -8.10
CA GLU A 40 -0.29 10.75 -6.95
C GLU A 40 -0.37 9.82 -5.75
N LEU A 41 0.76 9.64 -5.07
CA LEU A 41 0.84 8.88 -3.82
C LEU A 41 0.10 9.63 -2.70
N GLN A 42 -0.91 8.97 -2.13
CA GLN A 42 -1.74 9.53 -1.07
C GLN A 42 -1.39 8.97 0.31
N ILE A 43 -1.09 7.66 0.36
CA ILE A 43 -0.75 6.94 1.59
C ILE A 43 0.45 6.05 1.26
N ASP A 44 1.49 6.10 2.10
CA ASP A 44 2.56 5.12 2.18
C ASP A 44 2.72 4.73 3.65
N LEU A 45 2.27 3.52 3.97
CA LEU A 45 2.16 3.04 5.34
C LEU A 45 2.88 1.70 5.48
N ARG A 46 3.68 1.58 6.53
CA ARG A 46 4.36 0.34 6.92
C ARG A 46 4.03 0.02 8.37
N LEU A 47 3.55 -1.21 8.63
CA LEU A 47 3.09 -1.66 9.93
C LEU A 47 3.73 -2.98 10.35
N GLY A 48 3.78 -3.23 11.66
CA GLY A 48 4.36 -4.43 12.24
C GLY A 48 5.81 -4.63 11.81
N ALA A 49 6.18 -5.86 11.47
CA ALA A 49 7.55 -6.19 11.07
C ALA A 49 8.04 -5.48 9.78
N ALA A 50 7.13 -4.91 8.96
CA ALA A 50 7.46 -4.17 7.74
C ALA A 50 7.85 -2.70 7.99
N ALA A 51 7.67 -2.19 9.21
CA ALA A 51 8.11 -0.83 9.60
C ALA A 51 9.64 -0.65 9.58
N ARG A 52 10.41 -1.76 9.52
CA ARG A 52 11.86 -1.71 9.40
C ARG A 52 12.28 -1.14 8.03
N PRO A 53 13.22 -0.19 7.94
CA PRO A 53 13.61 0.45 6.66
C PRO A 53 14.06 -0.53 5.56
N ALA A 54 14.75 -1.60 5.96
CA ALA A 54 15.23 -2.64 5.03
C ALA A 54 14.21 -3.75 4.77
N ALA A 55 13.01 -3.71 5.36
CA ALA A 55 12.02 -4.76 5.16
C ALA A 55 11.65 -4.89 3.68
N ARG A 56 11.63 -6.14 3.20
CA ARG A 56 11.17 -6.53 1.86
C ARG A 56 10.06 -7.56 2.03
N MET A 57 9.01 -7.42 1.23
CA MET A 57 7.92 -8.39 1.17
C MET A 57 8.05 -9.19 -0.13
N VAL A 58 7.89 -10.50 -0.04
CA VAL A 58 7.82 -11.35 -1.23
C VAL A 58 6.46 -11.14 -1.89
N TRP A 59 6.46 -10.75 -3.17
CA TRP A 59 5.24 -10.38 -3.88
C TRP A 59 4.49 -11.58 -4.50
N PHE A 60 5.10 -12.76 -4.53
CA PHE A 60 4.49 -13.98 -5.09
C PHE A 60 3.83 -13.71 -6.46
N SER A 61 2.55 -14.04 -6.60
CA SER A 61 1.78 -13.83 -7.83
C SER A 61 1.57 -12.36 -8.20
N ALA A 62 1.78 -11.41 -7.28
CA ALA A 62 1.70 -9.99 -7.60
C ALA A 62 2.85 -9.51 -8.51
N THR A 63 3.84 -10.36 -8.81
CA THR A 63 4.85 -10.07 -9.85
C THR A 63 4.34 -10.30 -11.27
N LYS A 64 3.22 -11.01 -11.47
CA LYS A 64 2.69 -11.33 -12.81
C LYS A 64 2.45 -10.09 -13.69
N PRO A 65 1.88 -8.98 -13.19
CA PRO A 65 1.75 -7.76 -13.99
C PRO A 65 3.09 -7.23 -14.49
N LEU A 66 4.17 -7.33 -13.70
CA LEU A 66 5.51 -6.93 -14.14
C LEU A 66 6.00 -7.82 -15.29
N GLY A 67 5.77 -9.13 -15.20
CA GLY A 67 6.08 -10.06 -16.28
C GLY A 67 5.28 -9.77 -17.56
N ALA A 68 4.01 -9.39 -17.44
CA ALA A 68 3.20 -8.99 -18.58
C ALA A 68 3.74 -7.72 -19.25
N VAL A 69 4.13 -6.70 -18.47
CA VAL A 69 4.78 -5.49 -19.01
C VAL A 69 6.07 -5.85 -19.75
N ALA A 70 6.93 -6.67 -19.15
CA ALA A 70 8.20 -7.07 -19.75
C ALA A 70 8.05 -7.88 -21.05
N ALA A 71 6.94 -8.58 -21.24
CA ALA A 71 6.67 -9.35 -22.46
C ALA A 71 6.02 -8.51 -23.58
N LEU A 72 5.35 -7.41 -23.24
CA LEU A 72 4.61 -6.56 -24.18
C LEU A 72 5.39 -5.33 -24.64
N MET A 73 6.45 -4.95 -23.92
CA MET A 73 7.41 -3.92 -24.31
C MET A 73 8.53 -4.50 -25.18
#